data_AF-A0A382I9I2-F1
#
_entry.id   AF-A0A382I9I2-F1
#
_cell.length_a   1.000
_cell.length_b   1.000
_cell.length_c   1.000
_cell.angle_alpha   90.00
_cell.angle_beta   90.00
_cell.angle_gamma   90.00
#
_symmetry.space_group_name_H-M   'P 1'
#
loop_
_entity.id
_entity.type
_entity.pdbx_description
1 polymer ?
#
loop_
_entity_poly.entity_id
_entity_poly.type
_entity_poly.pdbx_seq_one_letter_code
_entity_poly.pdbx_strand_id
1 'polypeptide(L)' 'MSDSHQFYDEEFFRKYGWCSCYECDEIYYDIDKLIEHQERCDRPPPQEDK' A
#
# COMPACT_ATOMS: atom_id res chain seq x y z
N MET A 1 17.29 -13.84 3.95
CA MET A 1 16.75 -13.04 2.83
C MET A 1 15.60 -12.26 3.43
N SER A 2 15.78 -10.95 3.57
CA SER A 2 14.83 -10.07 4.26
C SER A 2 13.59 -9.92 3.37
N ASP A 3 12.58 -10.73 3.68
CA ASP A 3 11.32 -10.78 2.95
C ASP A 3 10.45 -9.60 3.40
N SER A 4 10.74 -8.43 2.82
CA SER A 4 9.88 -7.24 2.94
C SER A 4 8.87 -7.17 1.78
N HIS A 5 8.48 -8.32 1.20
CA HIS A 5 7.39 -8.38 0.22
C HIS A 5 6.05 -8.21 0.97
N GLN A 6 5.79 -6.99 1.43
CA GLN A 6 4.50 -6.62 1.97
C GLN A 6 3.46 -6.71 0.84
N PHE A 7 2.69 -7.80 0.86
CA PHE A 7 1.32 -7.94 0.34
C PHE A 7 1.00 -7.42 -1.08
N TYR A 8 1.97 -7.43 -1.99
CA TYR A 8 1.70 -7.08 -3.37
C TYR A 8 1.30 -8.32 -4.20
N ASP A 9 0.03 -8.38 -4.60
CA ASP A 9 -0.52 -9.45 -5.43
C ASP A 9 -0.41 -9.08 -6.92
N GLU A 10 0.72 -9.47 -7.53
CA GLU A 10 1.03 -9.23 -8.95
C GLU A 10 -0.06 -9.74 -9.91
N GLU A 11 -0.69 -10.87 -9.57
CA GLU A 11 -1.74 -11.46 -10.40
C GLU A 11 -3.01 -10.61 -10.37
N PHE A 12 -3.38 -10.09 -9.19
CA PHE A 12 -4.52 -9.17 -9.05
C PHE A 12 -4.30 -7.89 -9.86
N PHE A 13 -3.13 -7.26 -9.72
CA PHE A 13 -2.82 -6.03 -10.44
C PHE A 13 -2.76 -6.26 -11.95
N ARG A 14 -2.21 -7.38 -12.43
CA ARG A 14 -2.25 -7.71 -13.87
C ARG A 14 -3.66 -7.94 -14.40
N LYS A 15 -4.55 -8.50 -13.59
CA LYS A 15 -5.92 -8.83 -14.00
C LYS A 15 -6.83 -7.61 -14.02
N TYR A 16 -6.69 -6.71 -13.04
CA TYR A 16 -7.59 -5.57 -12.87
C TYR A 16 -6.95 -4.22 -13.21
N GLY A 17 -5.62 -4.14 -13.26
CA GLY A 17 -4.86 -2.92 -13.54
C GLY A 17 -4.79 -1.94 -12.40
N TRP A 18 -5.23 -2.33 -11.19
CA TRP A 18 -5.24 -1.47 -10.01
C TRP A 18 -5.05 -2.29 -8.73
N CYS A 19 -4.66 -1.60 -7.67
CA CYS A 19 -4.49 -2.09 -6.31
C CYS A 19 -4.95 -0.99 -5.34
N SER A 20 -5.23 -1.32 -4.07
CA SER A 20 -5.59 -0.32 -3.07
C SER A 20 -4.79 -0.50 -1.79
N CYS A 21 -4.56 0.60 -1.08
CA CYS A 21 -3.97 0.54 0.25
C CYS A 21 -4.98 -0.02 1.24
N TYR A 22 -4.56 -0.94 2.10
CA TYR A 22 -5.42 -1.57 3.11
C TYR A 22 -5.81 -0.63 4.27
N GLU A 23 -4.97 0.36 4.57
CA GLU A 23 -5.17 1.26 5.73
C GLU A 23 -6.08 2.46 5.41
N CYS A 24 -6.10 2.92 4.16
CA CYS A 24 -6.82 4.14 3.77
C CYS A 24 -7.77 3.97 2.57
N ASP A 25 -7.85 2.76 2.00
CA ASP A 25 -8.67 2.42 0.84
C ASP A 25 -8.40 3.27 -0.43
N GLU A 26 -7.26 3.98 -0.51
CA GLU A 26 -6.88 4.72 -1.71
C GLU A 26 -6.51 3.75 -2.86
N ILE A 27 -7.02 4.04 -4.06
CA ILE A 27 -6.78 3.23 -5.26
C ILE A 27 -5.54 3.75 -6.00
N TYR A 28 -4.67 2.81 -6.36
CA TYR A 28 -3.43 3.00 -7.09
C TYR A 28 -3.45 2.18 -8.37
N TYR A 29 -2.96 2.78 -9.47
CA TYR A 29 -2.77 2.14 -10.77
C TYR A 29 -1.28 1.89 -11.06
N ASP A 30 -0.44 2.08 -10.05
CA ASP A 30 1.00 1.95 -10.11
C ASP A 30 1.47 1.37 -8.79
N ILE A 31 2.23 0.30 -8.87
CA ILE A 31 2.66 -0.51 -7.74
C ILE A 31 3.69 0.25 -6.93
N ASP A 32 4.61 0.94 -7.59
CA ASP A 32 5.65 1.71 -6.92
C ASP A 32 5.03 2.83 -6.06
N LYS A 33 3.93 3.43 -6.55
CA LYS A 33 3.16 4.41 -5.78
C LYS A 33 2.43 3.80 -4.60
N LEU A 34 1.87 2.59 -4.74
CA LEU A 34 1.25 1.88 -3.63
C LEU A 34 2.29 1.60 -2.54
N ILE A 35 3.47 1.11 -2.90
CA ILE A 35 4.54 0.77 -1.95
C ILE A 35 5.02 2.03 -1.21
N GLU A 36 5.30 3.12 -1.94
CA GLU A 36 5.69 4.40 -1.33
C GLU A 36 4.60 4.93 -0.38
N HIS A 37 3.33 4.78 -0.76
CA HIS A 37 2.22 5.14 0.10
C HIS A 37 2.14 4.25 1.33
N GLN A 38 2.26 2.93 1.19
CA GLN A 38 2.19 1.97 2.31
C GLN A 38 3.29 2.23 3.34
N GLU A 39 4.52 2.56 2.93
CA GLU A 39 5.61 2.96 3.84
C GLU A 39 5.27 4.21 4.69
N ARG A 40 4.43 5.11 4.14
CA ARG A 40 3.98 6.32 4.82
C ARG A 40 2.68 6.10 5.60
N CYS A 41 1.80 5.23 5.12
CA CYS A 41 0.47 5.00 5.68
C CYS A 41 0.51 4.08 6.91
N ASP A 42 1.41 3.08 6.94
CA ASP A 42 1.65 2.20 8.09
C ASP A 42 2.17 2.96 9.32
N ARG A 43 2.66 4.20 9.12
CA ARG A 43 3.03 5.14 10.18
C ARG A 43 2.04 6.31 10.21
N PRO A 44 0.82 6.13 10.73
CA PRO A 44 0.00 7.27 11.05
C PRO A 44 0.80 8.18 12.00
N PRO A 45 0.84 9.52 11.78
CA PRO A 45 1.40 10.42 12.78
C PRO A 45 0.69 10.13 14.11
N PRO A 46 1.39 10.20 15.27
CA PRO A 46 0.75 9.99 16.56
C PRO A 46 -0.49 10.88 16.59
N GLN A 47 -1.66 10.25 16.71
CA GLN A 47 -2.89 11.00 16.87
C GLN A 47 -2.70 11.80 18.16
N GLU A 48 -2.52 13.11 18.03
CA GLU A 48 -2.61 13.99 19.18
C GLU A 48 -4.07 13.90 19.65
N ASP A 49 -4.31 13.08 20.66
CA ASP A 49 -5.52 13.09 21.48
C ASP A 49 -5.85 14.56 21.80
N LYS A 50 -6.89 15.10 21.17
CA LYS A 50 -7.47 16.40 21.49
C LYS A 50 -8.54 16.27 22.55
#